data_AF-A0A3S0HI57-F1
#
_entry.id   AF-A0A3S0HI57-F1
#
_cell.length_a   1.000
_cell.length_b   1.000
_cell.length_c   1.000
_cell.angle_alpha   90.00
_cell.angle_beta   90.00
_cell.angle_gamma   90.00
#
_symmetry.space_group_name_H-M   'P 1'
#
loop_
_entity.id
_entity.type
_entity.pdbx_description
1 polymer ?
#
loop_
_entity_poly.entity_id
_entity_poly.type
_entity_poly.pdbx_seq_one_letter_code
_entity_poly.pdbx_strand_id
1 'polypeptide(L)'
;MTPMSACTTNPEGITMSFLTRGRNQRVSLAAGPTFIPEQYATLLDVLGLDPAATADEVVAAVTALAEKAAETPESTGSDPAAVAASAPTSVVIDAETWEDIKVAARLGVTAQTQEKRLAAEQVVDQAISLGRLSASAREDMIRKYNLDPDGAVAQLSRMKAIPRVEAGHALDGNNNQPTGWVR
;
A
#
# COMPACT_ATOMS: atom_id res chain seq x y z
N MET A 1 19.00 5.96 -64.81
CA MET A 1 18.72 4.81 -65.71
C MET A 1 19.14 3.55 -64.98
N THR A 2 18.16 2.85 -64.42
CA THR A 2 18.26 1.56 -63.72
C THR A 2 18.41 0.42 -64.74
N PRO A 3 18.91 -0.75 -64.32
CA PRO A 3 18.00 -1.88 -64.07
C PRO A 3 18.31 -2.58 -62.73
N MET A 4 17.34 -2.84 -61.83
CA MET A 4 16.36 -3.96 -61.84
C MET A 4 17.02 -5.32 -62.11
N SER A 5 17.39 -6.04 -61.05
CA SER A 5 16.59 -7.08 -60.37
C SER A 5 16.70 -8.46 -61.02
N ALA A 6 17.38 -9.38 -60.32
CA ALA A 6 17.15 -10.81 -60.45
C ALA A 6 16.82 -11.38 -59.07
N CYS A 7 15.65 -12.00 -59.05
CA CYS A 7 15.01 -12.69 -57.93
C CYS A 7 15.53 -14.14 -57.84
N THR A 8 15.15 -14.81 -56.75
CA THR A 8 14.96 -16.28 -56.64
C THR A 8 16.21 -17.12 -56.32
N THR A 9 16.27 -18.12 -55.42
CA THR A 9 15.53 -18.58 -54.22
C THR A 9 16.43 -19.67 -53.61
N ASN A 10 16.46 -19.75 -52.28
CA ASN A 10 17.12 -20.77 -51.43
C ASN A 10 16.81 -22.23 -51.84
N PRO A 11 17.66 -23.19 -51.41
CA PRO A 11 17.17 -24.06 -50.33
C PRO A 11 18.23 -24.43 -49.27
N GLU A 12 17.88 -24.09 -48.03
CA GLU A 12 17.97 -24.90 -46.81
C GLU A 12 19.09 -25.95 -46.71
N GLY A 13 20.20 -25.55 -46.09
CA GLY A 13 21.11 -26.43 -45.37
C GLY A 13 20.83 -26.36 -43.88
N ILE A 14 20.23 -27.42 -43.35
CA ILE A 14 19.79 -27.61 -41.97
C ILE A 14 20.92 -27.44 -40.96
N THR A 15 20.58 -26.72 -39.91
CA THR A 15 21.32 -26.39 -38.70
C THR A 15 21.93 -27.60 -37.98
N MET A 16 23.24 -27.57 -37.76
CA MET A 16 23.89 -28.00 -36.51
C MET A 16 25.20 -27.24 -36.35
N SER A 17 25.16 -26.13 -35.60
CA SER A 17 26.36 -25.45 -35.14
C SER A 17 26.29 -25.30 -33.63
N PHE A 18 26.86 -26.29 -32.94
CA PHE A 18 27.23 -26.20 -31.53
C PHE A 18 28.39 -25.21 -31.41
N LEU A 19 28.07 -23.91 -31.38
CA LEU A 19 29.04 -22.87 -31.05
C LEU A 19 28.96 -22.57 -29.56
N THR A 20 29.86 -23.25 -28.86
CA THR A 20 30.44 -22.95 -27.55
C THR A 20 30.57 -21.43 -27.38
N ARG A 21 29.59 -20.81 -26.73
CA ARG A 21 29.64 -19.40 -26.34
C ARG A 21 30.51 -19.26 -25.10
N GLY A 22 31.82 -19.50 -25.28
CA GLY A 22 32.85 -19.06 -24.35
C GLY A 22 32.87 -17.53 -24.33
N ARG A 23 32.02 -16.93 -23.49
CA ARG A 23 32.07 -15.51 -23.17
C ARG A 23 33.40 -15.28 -22.46
N ASN A 24 34.39 -14.77 -23.20
CA ASN A 24 35.45 -13.95 -22.64
C ASN A 24 34.80 -12.73 -21.95
N GLN A 25 34.35 -12.89 -20.71
CA GLN A 25 34.01 -11.76 -19.86
C GLN A 25 35.33 -11.05 -19.54
N ARG A 26 35.63 -10.03 -20.33
CA ARG A 26 36.49 -8.95 -19.85
C ARG A 26 35.81 -8.42 -18.60
N VAL A 27 36.46 -8.53 -17.44
CA VAL A 27 36.06 -7.81 -16.24
C VAL A 27 36.28 -6.34 -16.56
N SER A 28 35.31 -5.70 -17.20
CA SER A 28 35.21 -4.25 -17.16
C SER A 28 34.90 -3.93 -15.72
N LEU A 29 35.84 -3.31 -15.00
CA LEU A 29 35.56 -2.60 -13.77
C LEU A 29 34.57 -1.49 -14.15
N ALA A 30 33.28 -1.81 -14.19
CA ALA A 30 32.23 -0.82 -14.28
C ALA A 30 32.48 0.12 -13.10
N ALA A 31 32.58 1.42 -13.38
CA ALA A 31 32.75 2.43 -12.34
C ALA A 31 31.71 2.14 -11.24
N GLY A 32 32.20 1.81 -10.04
CA GLY A 32 31.34 1.48 -8.92
C GLY A 32 30.40 2.64 -8.59
N PRO A 33 29.36 2.42 -7.79
CA PRO A 33 28.50 3.50 -7.32
C PRO A 33 29.39 4.56 -6.64
N THR A 34 29.37 5.78 -7.18
CA THR A 34 30.04 6.93 -6.56
C THR A 34 29.13 7.45 -5.45
N PHE A 35 29.60 7.38 -4.22
CA PHE A 35 28.86 7.94 -3.09
C PHE A 35 28.91 9.47 -3.13
N ILE A 36 27.74 10.10 -3.02
CA ILE A 36 27.63 11.54 -2.77
C ILE A 36 28.07 11.80 -1.32
N PRO A 37 28.71 12.93 -0.98
CA PRO A 37 29.18 13.22 0.38
C PRO A 37 28.12 13.04 1.47
N GLU A 38 26.86 13.37 1.19
CA GLU A 38 25.73 13.16 2.10
C GLU A 38 25.43 11.67 2.35
N GLN A 39 25.55 10.84 1.32
CA GLN A 39 25.39 9.38 1.43
C GLN A 39 26.56 8.76 2.22
N TYR A 40 27.76 9.30 2.06
CA TYR A 40 28.92 8.87 2.83
C TYR A 40 28.80 9.25 4.31
N ALA A 41 28.33 10.48 4.61
CA ALA A 41 28.03 10.90 5.97
C ALA A 41 26.97 10.02 6.64
N THR A 42 25.91 9.64 5.89
CA THR A 42 24.86 8.74 6.39
C THR A 42 25.41 7.34 6.67
N LEU A 43 26.33 6.85 5.83
CA LEU A 43 26.98 5.55 6.03
C LEU A 43 27.91 5.56 7.25
N LEU A 44 28.66 6.64 7.49
CA LEU A 44 29.48 6.80 8.69
C LEU A 44 28.63 6.89 9.97
N ASP A 45 27.51 7.60 9.92
CA ASP A 45 26.56 7.69 11.04
C ASP A 45 25.96 6.33 11.39
N VAL A 46 25.52 5.56 10.38
CA VAL A 46 25.00 4.20 10.57
C VAL A 46 26.06 3.24 11.12
N LEU A 47 27.33 3.43 10.75
CA LEU A 47 28.45 2.62 11.25
C LEU A 47 29.01 3.14 12.60
N GLY A 48 28.56 4.30 13.09
CA GLY A 48 29.08 4.95 14.30
C GLY A 48 30.55 5.38 14.20
N LEU A 49 31.03 5.68 12.99
CA LEU A 49 32.41 6.08 12.72
C LEU A 49 32.56 7.61 12.69
N ASP A 50 33.75 8.10 13.01
CA ASP A 50 34.09 9.52 12.95
C ASP A 50 34.01 10.04 11.49
N PRO A 51 33.48 11.26 11.22
CA PRO A 51 33.47 11.87 9.89
C PRO A 51 34.83 11.99 9.18
N ALA A 52 35.95 11.83 9.91
CA ALA A 52 37.30 11.80 9.36
C ALA A 52 37.86 10.38 9.13
N ALA A 53 37.04 9.34 9.33
CA ALA A 53 37.46 7.96 9.14
C ALA A 53 37.92 7.70 7.70
N THR A 54 39.01 6.93 7.57
CA THR A 54 39.58 6.58 6.27
C THR A 54 38.76 5.48 5.60
N ALA A 55 38.85 5.38 4.27
CA ALA A 55 38.13 4.35 3.51
C ALA A 55 38.45 2.92 3.99
N ASP A 56 39.69 2.67 4.43
CA ASP A 56 40.12 1.38 4.95
C ASP A 56 39.46 1.04 6.30
N GLU A 57 39.22 2.04 7.15
CA GLU A 57 38.51 1.88 8.43
C GLU A 57 37.02 1.59 8.23
N VAL A 58 36.41 2.23 7.22
CA VAL A 58 35.01 1.96 6.84
C VAL A 58 34.87 0.52 6.33
N VAL A 59 35.78 0.07 5.46
CA VAL A 59 35.77 -1.31 4.98
C VAL A 59 35.97 -2.28 6.13
N ALA A 60 36.92 -2.03 7.04
CA ALA A 60 37.16 -2.86 8.20
C ALA A 60 35.94 -2.94 9.14
N ALA A 61 35.22 -1.83 9.34
CA ALA A 61 34.00 -1.82 10.15
C ALA A 61 32.86 -2.61 9.50
N VAL A 62 32.69 -2.48 8.18
CA VAL A 62 31.68 -3.25 7.43
C VAL A 62 32.01 -4.73 7.43
N THR A 63 33.28 -5.12 7.26
CA THR A 63 33.69 -6.53 7.34
C THR A 63 33.51 -7.08 8.73
N ALA A 64 33.86 -6.32 9.78
CA ALA A 64 33.66 -6.74 11.16
C ALA A 64 32.17 -6.89 11.52
N LEU A 65 31.30 -6.03 10.98
CA LEU A 65 29.85 -6.15 11.16
C LEU A 65 29.30 -7.39 10.43
N ALA A 66 29.78 -7.67 9.22
CA ALA A 66 29.39 -8.85 8.46
C ALA A 66 29.87 -10.16 9.14
N GLU A 67 31.09 -10.16 9.69
CA GLU A 67 31.63 -11.28 10.45
C GLU A 67 30.88 -11.50 11.77
N LYS A 68 30.55 -10.43 12.51
CA LYS A 68 29.72 -10.51 13.73
C LYS A 68 28.28 -10.95 13.46
N ALA A 69 27.74 -10.65 12.28
CA ALA A 69 26.42 -11.16 11.88
C ALA A 69 26.47 -12.64 11.49
N ALA A 70 27.63 -13.14 11.02
CA ALA A 70 27.84 -14.54 10.67
C ALA A 70 28.22 -15.40 11.89
N GLU A 71 28.97 -14.86 12.84
CA GLU A 71 29.24 -15.46 14.15
C GLU A 71 28.12 -15.08 15.12
N THR A 72 27.04 -15.86 15.14
CA THR A 72 26.19 -15.96 16.33
C THR A 72 27.05 -16.56 17.45
N PRO A 73 27.39 -15.84 18.52
CA PRO A 73 28.25 -16.42 19.54
C PRO A 73 27.40 -17.28 20.46
N GLU A 74 27.81 -18.53 20.61
CA GLU A 74 27.52 -19.28 21.82
C GLU A 74 27.98 -18.48 23.04
N SER A 75 27.07 -18.35 23.99
CA SER A 75 27.30 -18.28 25.44
C SER A 75 28.73 -17.98 25.89
N THR A 76 29.00 -16.73 26.25
CA THR A 76 29.92 -16.44 27.37
C THR A 76 29.37 -15.30 28.21
N GLY A 77 29.30 -15.54 29.52
CA GLY A 77 28.67 -14.66 30.50
C GLY A 77 29.28 -13.27 30.53
N SER A 78 28.42 -12.26 30.46
CA SER A 78 28.70 -10.90 30.89
C SER A 78 27.41 -10.27 31.38
N ASP A 79 27.54 -9.48 32.43
CA ASP A 79 26.51 -8.86 33.27
C ASP A 79 25.14 -8.60 32.58
N PRO A 80 24.02 -9.10 33.14
CA PRO A 80 22.68 -8.96 32.55
C PRO A 80 22.14 -7.52 32.52
N ALA A 81 22.81 -6.57 33.19
CA ALA A 81 22.34 -5.19 33.30
C ALA A 81 22.75 -4.29 32.12
N ALA A 82 23.83 -4.60 31.39
CA ALA A 82 24.35 -3.72 30.33
C ALA A 82 23.79 -4.04 28.93
N VAL A 83 23.30 -5.27 28.70
CA VAL A 83 22.81 -5.73 27.39
C VAL A 83 21.33 -5.37 27.15
N ALA A 84 20.58 -5.04 28.21
CA ALA A 84 19.15 -4.75 28.13
C ALA A 84 18.80 -3.39 27.45
N ALA A 85 19.77 -2.48 27.29
CA ALA A 85 19.50 -1.13 26.80
C ALA A 85 19.50 -0.99 25.26
N SER A 86 19.98 -1.99 24.50
CA SER A 86 20.14 -1.86 23.05
C SER A 86 19.80 -3.10 22.20
N ALA A 87 19.34 -4.20 22.80
CA ALA A 87 18.82 -5.34 22.06
C ALA A 87 17.29 -5.25 21.94
N PRO A 88 16.66 -5.65 20.81
CA PRO A 88 15.22 -5.84 20.77
C PRO A 88 14.85 -6.80 21.91
N THR A 89 14.11 -6.30 22.90
CA THR A 89 13.80 -7.04 24.12
C THR A 89 13.04 -8.32 23.76
N SER A 90 13.76 -9.44 23.72
CA SER A 90 13.15 -10.75 23.47
C SER A 90 12.39 -11.15 24.73
N VAL A 91 11.06 -10.98 24.70
CA VAL A 91 10.18 -11.44 25.77
C VAL A 91 9.83 -12.90 25.51
N VAL A 92 10.17 -13.77 26.45
CA VAL A 92 9.76 -15.18 26.41
C VAL A 92 8.31 -15.26 26.90
N ILE A 93 7.41 -15.64 26.00
CA ILE A 93 5.98 -15.81 26.26
C ILE A 93 5.65 -17.31 26.14
N ASP A 94 4.78 -17.81 27.00
CA ASP A 94 4.31 -19.19 26.93
C ASP A 94 3.49 -19.44 25.65
N ALA A 95 3.62 -20.64 25.08
CA ALA A 95 3.05 -20.95 23.77
C ALA A 95 1.51 -20.90 23.78
N GLU A 96 0.85 -21.31 24.88
CA GLU A 96 -0.61 -21.27 24.99
C GLU A 96 -1.08 -19.81 25.06
N THR A 97 -0.42 -19.00 25.90
CA THR A 97 -0.74 -17.56 26.00
C THR A 97 -0.52 -16.81 24.68
N TRP A 98 0.44 -17.23 23.86
CA TRP A 98 0.67 -16.65 22.54
C TRP A 98 -0.48 -16.93 21.56
N GLU A 99 -1.04 -18.13 21.58
CA GLU A 99 -2.23 -18.45 20.76
C GLU A 99 -3.43 -17.61 21.19
N ASP A 100 -3.66 -17.47 22.49
CA ASP A 100 -4.76 -16.66 23.03
C ASP A 100 -4.64 -15.19 22.61
N ILE A 101 -3.44 -14.61 22.70
CA ILE A 101 -3.19 -13.23 22.25
C ILE A 101 -3.49 -13.09 20.76
N LYS A 102 -3.08 -14.04 19.92
CA LYS A 102 -3.37 -14.01 18.48
C LYS A 102 -4.86 -14.08 18.19
N VAL A 103 -5.61 -14.92 18.92
CA VAL A 103 -7.06 -15.02 18.78
C VAL A 103 -7.74 -13.73 19.22
N ALA A 104 -7.38 -13.19 20.39
CA ALA A 104 -7.91 -11.94 20.91
C ALA A 104 -7.61 -10.76 19.98
N ALA A 105 -6.40 -10.68 19.41
CA ALA A 105 -6.02 -9.65 18.47
C ALA A 105 -6.87 -9.70 17.19
N ARG A 106 -7.10 -10.90 16.63
CA ARG A 106 -7.96 -11.08 15.46
C ARG A 106 -9.40 -10.65 15.76
N LEU A 107 -9.94 -11.05 16.90
CA LEU A 107 -11.28 -10.66 17.33
C LEU A 107 -11.39 -9.14 17.50
N GLY A 108 -10.39 -8.50 18.12
CA GLY A 108 -10.35 -7.04 18.28
C GLY A 108 -10.37 -6.29 16.95
N VAL A 109 -9.58 -6.74 15.96
CA VAL A 109 -9.59 -6.17 14.61
C VAL A 109 -10.96 -6.33 13.95
N THR A 110 -11.58 -7.51 14.07
CA THR A 110 -12.93 -7.72 13.51
C THR A 110 -13.98 -6.85 14.18
N ALA A 111 -13.93 -6.69 15.51
CA ALA A 111 -14.85 -5.82 16.24
C ALA A 111 -14.67 -4.36 15.81
N GLN A 112 -13.44 -3.87 15.74
CA GLN A 112 -13.15 -2.49 15.32
C GLN A 112 -13.64 -2.20 13.89
N THR A 113 -13.50 -3.15 12.97
CA THR A 113 -14.00 -2.97 11.59
C THR A 113 -15.53 -2.95 11.54
N GLN A 114 -16.21 -3.75 12.35
CA GLN A 114 -17.66 -3.72 12.48
C GLN A 114 -18.16 -2.42 13.10
N GLU A 115 -17.52 -1.93 14.16
CA GLU A 115 -17.84 -0.65 14.80
C GLU A 115 -17.71 0.52 13.82
N LYS A 116 -16.62 0.58 13.06
CA LYS A 116 -16.42 1.60 12.02
C LYS A 116 -17.52 1.56 10.96
N ARG A 117 -17.90 0.36 10.51
CA ARG A 117 -18.99 0.20 9.54
C ARG A 117 -20.33 0.65 10.12
N LEU A 118 -20.65 0.26 11.35
CA LEU A 118 -21.90 0.61 12.01
C LEU A 118 -21.99 2.13 12.23
N ALA A 119 -20.90 2.79 12.63
CA ALA A 119 -20.84 4.24 12.75
C ALA A 119 -21.10 4.94 11.40
N ALA A 120 -20.48 4.45 10.32
CA ALA A 120 -20.72 4.97 8.97
C ALA A 120 -22.20 4.84 8.56
N GLU A 121 -22.79 3.67 8.83
CA GLU A 121 -24.18 3.37 8.53
C GLU A 121 -25.15 4.30 9.27
N GLN A 122 -24.94 4.55 10.56
CA GLN A 122 -25.77 5.47 11.35
C GLN A 122 -25.78 6.89 10.78
N VAL A 123 -24.60 7.42 10.43
CA VAL A 123 -24.47 8.77 9.86
C VAL A 123 -25.19 8.85 8.51
N VAL A 124 -25.01 7.84 7.66
CA VAL A 124 -25.63 7.79 6.33
C VAL A 124 -27.15 7.63 6.44
N ASP A 125 -27.64 6.78 7.34
CA ASP A 125 -29.08 6.58 7.57
C ASP A 125 -29.75 7.83 8.12
N GLN A 126 -29.07 8.58 8.98
CA GLN A 126 -29.55 9.89 9.42
C GLN A 126 -29.67 10.86 8.24
N ALA A 127 -28.70 10.88 7.33
CA ALA A 127 -28.77 11.73 6.13
C ALA A 127 -29.90 11.31 5.16
N ILE A 128 -30.18 10.01 5.05
CA ILE A 128 -31.32 9.48 4.27
C ILE A 128 -32.65 9.89 4.91
N SER A 129 -32.77 9.76 6.23
CA SER A 129 -33.96 10.17 6.99
C SER A 129 -34.26 11.66 6.82
N LEU A 130 -33.22 12.51 6.83
CA LEU A 130 -33.32 13.93 6.54
C LEU A 130 -33.57 14.26 5.06
N GLY A 131 -33.67 13.25 4.19
CA GLY A 131 -33.91 13.42 2.76
C GLY A 131 -32.73 14.03 1.99
N ARG A 132 -31.53 14.07 2.57
CA ARG A 132 -30.33 14.65 1.94
C ARG A 132 -29.65 13.67 0.99
N LEU A 133 -29.82 12.38 1.24
CA LEU A 133 -29.28 11.28 0.45
C LEU A 133 -30.40 10.34 0.00
N SER A 134 -30.27 9.75 -1.19
CA SER A 134 -31.15 8.66 -1.63
C SER A 134 -30.72 7.34 -1.00
N ALA A 135 -31.66 6.42 -0.80
CA ALA A 135 -31.35 5.08 -0.28
C ALA A 135 -30.43 4.29 -1.25
N SER A 136 -30.55 4.55 -2.56
CA SER A 136 -29.69 3.93 -3.58
C SER A 136 -28.21 4.31 -3.46
N ALA A 137 -27.91 5.49 -2.92
CA ALA A 137 -26.53 5.98 -2.76
C ALA A 137 -25.90 5.59 -1.41
N ARG A 138 -26.60 4.77 -0.59
CA ARG A 138 -26.15 4.38 0.76
C ARG A 138 -24.78 3.73 0.74
N GLU A 139 -24.61 2.65 -0.02
CA GLU A 139 -23.36 1.88 -0.04
C GLU A 139 -22.18 2.68 -0.61
N ASP A 140 -22.42 3.53 -1.60
CA ASP A 140 -21.38 4.41 -2.14
C ASP A 140 -20.95 5.47 -1.13
N MET A 141 -21.87 5.99 -0.34
CA MET A 141 -21.54 6.95 0.71
C MET A 141 -20.83 6.28 1.88
N ILE A 142 -21.22 5.07 2.28
CA ILE A 142 -20.50 4.27 3.28
C ILE A 142 -19.06 4.02 2.84
N ARG A 143 -18.85 3.67 1.56
CA ARG A 143 -17.50 3.49 1.00
C ARG A 143 -16.67 4.78 1.10
N LYS A 144 -17.27 5.94 0.80
CA LYS A 144 -16.59 7.24 0.93
C LYS A 144 -16.28 7.58 2.38
N TYR A 145 -17.20 7.34 3.31
CA TYR A 145 -17.02 7.56 4.74
C TYR A 145 -15.87 6.72 5.32
N ASN A 146 -15.73 5.47 4.88
CA ASN A 146 -14.63 4.61 5.31
C ASN A 146 -13.25 5.06 4.78
N LEU A 147 -13.21 5.82 3.67
CA LEU A 147 -11.98 6.38 3.12
C LEU A 147 -11.63 7.73 3.77
N ASP A 148 -12.61 8.60 3.91
CA ASP A 148 -12.48 9.94 4.49
C ASP A 148 -13.77 10.31 5.25
N PRO A 149 -13.80 10.10 6.59
CA PRO A 149 -15.00 10.33 7.38
C PRO A 149 -15.36 11.83 7.42
N ASP A 150 -14.38 12.71 7.60
CA ASP A 150 -14.61 14.14 7.72
C ASP A 150 -15.08 14.74 6.40
N GLY A 151 -14.47 14.33 5.28
CA GLY A 151 -14.88 14.73 3.95
C GLY A 151 -16.29 14.26 3.60
N ALA A 152 -16.67 13.04 3.98
CA ALA A 152 -18.00 12.50 3.76
C ALA A 152 -19.06 13.26 4.58
N VAL A 153 -18.79 13.55 5.86
CA VAL A 153 -19.69 14.35 6.70
C VAL A 153 -19.85 15.77 6.15
N ALA A 154 -18.76 16.40 5.74
CA ALA A 154 -18.79 17.72 5.11
C ALA A 154 -19.53 17.71 3.76
N GLN A 155 -19.47 16.61 3.01
CA GLN A 155 -20.27 16.44 1.80
C GLN A 155 -21.76 16.37 2.14
N LEU A 156 -22.14 15.51 3.08
CA LEU A 156 -23.53 15.36 3.52
C LEU A 156 -24.12 16.66 4.09
N SER A 157 -23.33 17.43 4.82
CA SER A 157 -23.76 18.71 5.40
C SER A 157 -24.01 19.81 4.35
N ARG A 158 -23.39 19.73 3.17
CA ARG A 158 -23.61 20.65 2.05
C ARG A 158 -24.82 20.26 1.18
N MET A 159 -25.30 19.03 1.26
CA MET A 159 -26.42 18.56 0.45
C MET A 159 -27.74 19.18 0.93
N LYS A 160 -28.56 19.64 -0.03
CA LYS A 160 -29.91 20.14 0.22
C LYS A 160 -30.87 18.96 0.37
N ALA A 161 -31.83 19.08 1.28
CA ALA A 161 -32.89 18.09 1.42
C ALA A 161 -33.74 18.03 0.15
N ILE A 162 -33.98 16.83 -0.35
CA ILE A 162 -34.87 16.56 -1.47
C ILE A 162 -36.29 16.50 -0.89
N PRO A 163 -37.21 17.40 -1.29
CA PRO A 163 -38.59 17.35 -0.82
C PRO A 163 -39.24 16.05 -1.31
N ARG A 164 -39.66 15.19 -0.37
CA ARG A 164 -40.35 13.92 -0.64
C ARG A 164 -41.87 14.00 -0.49
N VAL A 165 -42.40 15.19 -0.26
CA VAL A 165 -43.84 15.42 -0.29
C VAL A 165 -44.27 15.34 -1.74
N GLU A 166 -45.16 14.41 -2.07
CA GLU A 166 -45.81 14.40 -3.36
C GLU A 166 -46.47 15.78 -3.55
N ALA A 167 -46.08 16.50 -4.59
CA ALA A 167 -46.91 17.58 -5.09
C ALA A 167 -48.19 16.90 -5.57
N GLY A 168 -49.16 16.75 -4.68
CA GLY A 168 -50.48 16.29 -5.03
C GLY A 168 -50.94 17.20 -6.15
N HIS A 169 -51.10 16.65 -7.34
CA HIS A 169 -52.02 17.19 -8.32
C HIS A 169 -53.43 16.98 -7.75
N ALA A 170 -53.71 17.59 -6.59
CA ALA A 170 -55.06 17.93 -6.24
C ALA A 170 -55.49 18.82 -7.39
N LEU A 171 -56.42 18.30 -8.18
CA LEU A 171 -57.22 19.08 -9.09
C LEU A 171 -57.84 20.15 -8.21
N ASP A 172 -57.18 21.30 -8.08
CA ASP A 172 -57.82 22.52 -7.64
C ASP A 172 -59.09 22.57 -8.48
N GLY A 173 -60.23 22.54 -7.78
CA GLY A 173 -61.56 22.43 -8.34
C GLY A 173 -61.92 23.63 -9.21
N ASN A 174 -61.21 23.78 -10.32
CA ASN A 174 -61.64 24.58 -11.43
C ASN A 174 -62.52 23.67 -12.28
N ASN A 175 -63.78 24.05 -12.33
CA ASN A 175 -64.90 23.34 -12.94
C ASN A 175 -64.80 23.28 -14.48
N ASN A 176 -63.62 23.00 -15.03
CA ASN A 176 -63.43 22.83 -16.45
C ASN A 176 -63.74 21.39 -16.83
N GLN A 177 -65.04 21.07 -16.81
CA GLN A 177 -65.58 19.85 -17.40
C GLN A 177 -65.06 19.75 -18.85
N PRO A 178 -64.45 18.62 -19.27
CA PRO A 178 -64.08 18.44 -20.65
C PRO A 178 -65.36 18.40 -21.50
N THR A 179 -65.59 19.48 -22.25
CA THR A 179 -66.65 19.57 -23.24
C THR A 179 -66.49 18.45 -24.28
N GLY A 180 -67.42 17.50 -24.24
CA GLY A 180 -67.97 16.79 -25.40
C GLY A 180 -67.01 15.98 -26.26
N TRP A 181 -66.82 14.72 -25.91
CA TRP A 181 -66.26 13.69 -26.81
C TRP A 181 -67.18 12.48 -26.99
N VAL A 182 -68.48 12.62 -26.68
CA VAL A 182 -69.50 11.65 -27.04
C VAL A 182 -70.55 12.37 -27.88
N ARG A 183 -70.68 11.92 -29.13
CA ARG A 183 -71.82 12.19 -30.01
C ARG A 183 -72.83 11.06 -29.87
#